data_AF-A0A7H8KS07-F1
#
_entry.id   AF-A0A7H8KS07-F1
#
_cell.length_a   1.000
_cell.length_b   1.000
_cell.length_c   1.000
_cell.angle_alpha   90.00
_cell.angle_beta   90.00
_cell.angle_gamma   90.00
#
_symmetry.space_group_name_H-M   'P 1'
#
loop_
_entity.id
_entity.type
_entity.pdbx_description
1 polymer ?
#
loop_
_entity_poly.entity_id
_entity_poly.type
_entity_poly.pdbx_seq_one_letter_code
_entity_poly.pdbx_strand_id
1 'polypeptide(L)'
;MQDSETCKAIPSAVVEIWHCDAAGKYSGAEQLSSGGGGGGTGGGPGGGGTPPSGGPDVGGGGGGADDGMADLTPQDDKRYLRGAQVTNQDGIVEFTTIWPGWYSGRTVHVHAMVHIGDERTLTTQVMMDESLNSAVFAKTPYSTHSGRDTFNDGDGIYQPSMLLKVTEDGDGYLGVITFAADPDKNGK
;
A
#
# COMPACT_ATOMS: atom_id res chain seq x y z
N MET A 1 -13.38 -7.30 -1.92
CA MET A 1 -12.83 -8.14 -3.00
C MET A 1 -13.95 -8.64 -3.87
N GLN A 2 -13.85 -8.42 -5.17
CA GLN A 2 -14.79 -8.97 -6.13
C GLN A 2 -14.06 -9.52 -7.36
N ASP A 3 -14.73 -10.43 -8.05
CA ASP A 3 -14.34 -10.95 -9.35
C ASP A 3 -14.53 -9.85 -10.41
N SER A 4 -13.51 -9.62 -11.24
CA SER A 4 -13.52 -8.53 -12.21
C SER A 4 -14.47 -8.75 -13.38
N GLU A 5 -14.85 -9.99 -13.68
CA GLU A 5 -15.74 -10.33 -14.80
C GLU A 5 -17.20 -10.39 -14.35
N THR A 6 -17.44 -10.97 -13.17
CA THR A 6 -18.78 -11.31 -12.68
C THR A 6 -19.30 -10.39 -11.59
N CYS A 7 -18.43 -9.52 -11.03
CA CYS A 7 -18.71 -8.66 -9.87
C CYS A 7 -19.15 -9.43 -8.61
N LYS A 8 -18.94 -10.75 -8.56
CA LYS A 8 -19.28 -11.56 -7.38
C LYS A 8 -18.20 -11.41 -6.32
N ALA A 9 -18.59 -11.53 -5.05
CA ALA A 9 -17.65 -11.56 -3.94
C ALA A 9 -16.65 -12.72 -4.09
N ILE A 10 -15.38 -12.46 -3.77
CA ILE A 10 -14.34 -13.49 -3.69
C ILE A 10 -14.07 -13.79 -2.21
N PRO A 11 -14.60 -14.89 -1.65
CA PRO A 11 -14.26 -15.33 -0.31
C PRO A 11 -12.90 -16.04 -0.26
N SER A 12 -12.29 -16.09 0.92
CA SER A 12 -11.03 -16.80 1.16
C SER A 12 -9.80 -16.28 0.39
N ALA A 13 -9.87 -15.08 -0.19
CA ALA A 13 -8.69 -14.39 -0.70
C ALA A 13 -7.89 -13.80 0.47
N VAL A 14 -6.57 -13.90 0.42
CA VAL A 14 -5.70 -13.23 1.38
C VAL A 14 -5.44 -11.82 0.85
N VAL A 15 -5.76 -10.82 1.66
CA VAL A 15 -5.42 -9.43 1.39
C VAL A 15 -4.36 -9.01 2.38
N GLU A 16 -3.22 -8.55 1.87
CA GLU A 16 -2.14 -8.00 2.67
C GLU A 16 -2.07 -6.50 2.47
N ILE A 17 -1.83 -5.76 3.55
CA ILE A 17 -1.53 -4.33 3.49
C ILE A 17 -0.22 -4.01 4.18
N TRP A 18 0.47 -3.00 3.67
CA TRP A 18 1.60 -2.38 4.36
C TRP A 18 1.72 -0.90 4.01
N HIS A 19 2.18 -0.10 4.95
CA HIS A 19 2.43 1.33 4.72
C HIS A 19 3.46 1.90 5.69
N CYS A 20 3.88 3.13 5.41
CA CYS A 20 4.77 3.86 6.30
C CYS A 20 4.04 4.42 7.53
N ASP A 21 4.79 4.69 8.59
CA ASP A 21 4.29 5.41 9.76
C ASP A 21 4.05 6.90 9.48
N ALA A 22 3.60 7.65 10.49
CA ALA A 22 3.35 9.08 10.40
C ALA A 22 4.58 9.92 9.98
N ALA A 23 5.79 9.39 10.19
CA ALA A 23 7.06 10.02 9.83
C ALA A 23 7.63 9.51 8.49
N GLY A 24 6.88 8.71 7.74
CA GLY A 24 7.31 8.20 6.43
C GLY A 24 8.19 6.96 6.49
N LYS A 25 8.26 6.24 7.61
CA LYS A 25 9.14 5.07 7.77
C LYS A 25 8.42 3.74 7.63
N TYR A 26 9.03 2.83 6.87
CA TYR A 26 8.57 1.45 6.77
C TYR A 26 9.26 0.54 7.79
N SER A 27 8.46 -0.27 8.49
CA SER A 27 9.00 -1.35 9.32
C SER A 27 9.77 -2.37 8.46
N GLY A 28 10.88 -2.90 8.96
CA GLY A 28 11.78 -3.74 8.17
C GLY A 28 12.72 -2.97 7.26
N ALA A 29 12.63 -1.63 7.17
CA ALA A 29 13.48 -0.81 6.32
C ALA A 29 13.60 0.65 6.80
N GLU A 30 13.51 0.91 8.11
CA GLU A 30 13.45 2.29 8.63
C GLU A 30 14.69 3.13 8.24
N GLN A 31 15.86 2.49 8.14
CA GLN A 31 17.10 3.15 7.75
C GLN A 31 17.05 3.63 6.29
N LEU A 32 16.49 2.83 5.38
CA LEU A 32 16.28 3.23 4.00
C LEU A 32 15.25 4.36 3.88
N SER A 33 14.19 4.31 4.69
CA SER A 33 13.15 5.35 4.68
C SER A 33 13.67 6.70 5.16
N SER A 34 14.71 6.71 6.01
CA SER A 34 15.28 7.94 6.56
C SER A 34 16.32 8.61 5.64
N GLY A 35 16.65 7.99 4.50
CA GLY A 35 17.70 8.43 3.56
C GLY A 35 17.28 9.45 2.50
N GLY A 36 16.06 10.00 2.56
CA GLY A 36 15.52 10.98 1.60
C GLY A 36 16.14 12.38 1.68
N GLY A 37 17.45 12.49 1.94
CA GLY A 37 18.16 13.74 2.08
C GLY A 37 19.60 13.65 1.56
N GLY A 38 19.77 13.66 0.24
CA GLY A 38 21.01 14.09 -0.43
C GLY A 38 21.97 13.00 -0.95
N GLY A 39 21.98 12.82 -2.28
CA GLY A 39 23.21 12.78 -3.08
C GLY A 39 23.90 11.43 -3.39
N GLY A 40 23.68 10.93 -4.60
CA GLY A 40 24.62 10.12 -5.43
C GLY A 40 24.58 8.60 -5.23
N THR A 41 24.56 7.72 -6.25
CA THR A 41 24.94 7.85 -7.66
C THR A 41 24.20 6.85 -8.56
N GLY A 42 23.65 7.33 -9.68
CA GLY A 42 23.54 6.55 -10.93
C GLY A 42 22.26 5.76 -11.19
N GLY A 43 21.36 6.30 -12.02
CA GLY A 43 20.38 5.49 -12.75
C GLY A 43 19.06 6.16 -13.14
N GLY A 44 19.10 7.13 -14.07
CA GLY A 44 17.98 7.46 -15.00
C GLY A 44 16.66 8.02 -14.42
N PRO A 45 15.90 8.81 -15.21
CA PRO A 45 14.62 9.37 -14.75
C PRO A 45 13.54 8.27 -14.84
N GLY A 46 13.00 7.84 -13.70
CA GLY A 46 11.87 6.89 -13.68
C GLY A 46 11.78 5.98 -12.46
N GLY A 47 12.79 5.94 -11.58
CA GLY A 47 12.80 5.07 -10.41
C GLY A 47 12.17 5.70 -9.17
N GLY A 48 10.84 5.77 -9.11
CA GLY A 48 10.17 5.83 -7.82
C GLY A 48 10.46 4.51 -7.10
N GLY A 49 11.45 4.51 -6.21
CA GLY A 49 11.98 3.31 -5.58
C GLY A 49 10.85 2.45 -5.04
N THR A 50 10.85 1.16 -5.40
CA THR A 50 9.87 0.22 -4.90
C THR A 50 9.99 0.11 -3.39
N PRO A 51 8.94 0.41 -2.63
CA PRO A 51 8.96 0.19 -1.20
C PRO A 51 8.99 -1.32 -0.94
N PRO A 52 9.62 -1.74 0.17
CA PRO A 52 9.82 -3.14 0.48
C PRO A 52 8.47 -3.85 0.61
N SER A 53 8.27 -4.87 -0.21
CA SER A 53 7.34 -5.97 0.01
C SER A 53 7.82 -6.78 1.23
N GLY A 54 7.79 -6.16 2.40
CA GLY A 54 7.94 -6.83 3.69
C GLY A 54 6.67 -7.56 4.08
N GLY A 55 5.96 -8.18 3.14
CA GLY A 55 4.98 -9.21 3.46
C GLY A 55 5.68 -10.31 4.27
N PRO A 56 4.98 -11.04 5.14
CA PRO A 56 5.56 -12.22 5.75
C PRO A 56 6.06 -13.14 4.62
N ASP A 57 7.34 -13.50 4.65
CA ASP A 57 7.91 -14.52 3.78
C ASP A 57 7.17 -15.83 4.08
N VAL A 58 6.08 -16.07 3.35
CA VAL A 58 5.36 -17.34 3.38
C VAL A 58 6.20 -18.30 2.57
N GLY A 59 7.27 -18.80 3.20
CA GLY A 59 8.26 -19.71 2.63
C GLY A 59 7.64 -20.67 1.62
N GLY A 60 7.76 -20.30 0.36
CA GLY A 60 7.01 -20.87 -0.74
C GLY A 60 7.79 -20.59 -2.00
N GLY A 61 8.72 -21.49 -2.32
CA GLY A 61 9.37 -21.52 -3.62
C GLY A 61 8.34 -21.85 -4.69
N GLY A 62 7.61 -20.84 -5.14
CA GLY A 62 6.67 -20.90 -6.24
C GLY A 62 7.01 -19.79 -7.21
N GLY A 63 7.65 -20.15 -8.34
CA GLY A 63 7.97 -19.23 -9.41
C GLY A 63 6.70 -18.67 -10.05
N GLY A 64 6.22 -17.53 -9.55
CA GLY A 64 5.28 -16.64 -10.22
C GLY A 64 6.06 -15.51 -10.89
N ALA A 65 5.62 -15.12 -12.09
CA ALA A 65 6.28 -14.15 -12.96
C ALA A 65 6.83 -12.92 -12.20
N ASP A 66 8.11 -12.66 -12.41
CA ASP A 66 8.87 -11.53 -11.93
C ASP A 66 8.35 -10.24 -12.57
N ASP A 67 7.50 -9.52 -11.84
CA ASP A 67 7.06 -8.16 -12.17
C ASP A 67 8.16 -7.10 -11.95
N GLY A 68 9.43 -7.52 -11.88
CA GLY A 68 10.58 -6.66 -11.64
C GLY A 68 10.67 -6.06 -10.23
N MET A 69 9.74 -6.42 -9.34
CA MET A 69 9.74 -5.97 -7.95
C MET A 69 10.37 -7.06 -7.07
N ALA A 70 11.69 -7.14 -7.07
CA ALA A 70 12.38 -8.06 -6.17
C ALA A 70 12.05 -7.71 -4.72
N ASP A 71 11.65 -8.71 -3.93
CA ASP A 71 11.35 -8.51 -2.52
C ASP A 71 12.59 -8.00 -1.79
N LEU A 72 12.45 -6.83 -1.17
CA LEU A 72 13.51 -6.27 -0.33
C LEU A 72 13.65 -7.13 0.92
N THR A 73 14.85 -7.62 1.19
CA THR A 73 15.18 -8.29 2.45
C THR A 73 15.05 -7.30 3.61
N PRO A 74 14.27 -7.60 4.67
CA PRO A 74 14.16 -6.73 5.84
C PRO A 74 15.53 -6.46 6.48
N GLN A 75 15.77 -5.20 6.85
CA GLN A 75 16.99 -4.72 7.51
C GLN A 75 16.87 -4.66 9.03
N ASP A 76 15.66 -4.86 9.55
CA ASP A 76 15.35 -4.96 10.97
C ASP A 76 14.16 -5.93 11.20
N ASP A 77 13.93 -6.28 12.46
CA ASP A 77 12.87 -7.23 12.87
C ASP A 77 11.50 -6.56 13.10
N LYS A 78 11.34 -5.27 12.77
CA LYS A 78 10.07 -4.56 13.00
C LYS A 78 9.06 -4.93 11.92
N ARG A 79 7.80 -5.06 12.31
CA ARG A 79 6.67 -5.42 11.42
C ARG A 79 5.41 -4.59 11.68
N TYR A 80 5.53 -3.41 12.29
CA TYR A 80 4.37 -2.52 12.49
C TYR A 80 3.76 -2.09 11.15
N LEU A 81 2.46 -1.76 11.15
CA LEU A 81 1.72 -1.27 9.97
C LEU A 81 1.82 -2.19 8.76
N ARG A 82 1.87 -3.50 9.04
CA ARG A 82 1.80 -4.61 8.10
C ARG A 82 0.79 -5.62 8.63
N GLY A 83 -0.01 -6.22 7.76
CA GLY A 83 -0.98 -7.22 8.18
C GLY A 83 -1.65 -7.93 7.01
N ALA A 84 -2.13 -9.14 7.27
CA ALA A 84 -2.88 -9.95 6.31
C ALA A 84 -4.23 -10.32 6.93
N GLN A 85 -5.29 -10.30 6.12
CA GLN A 85 -6.62 -10.75 6.49
C GLN A 85 -7.20 -11.62 5.37
N VAL A 86 -8.07 -12.54 5.74
CA VAL A 86 -8.77 -13.42 4.77
C VAL A 86 -10.17 -12.88 4.54
N THR A 87 -10.58 -12.76 3.28
CA THR A 87 -11.93 -12.28 2.96
C THR A 87 -13.00 -13.21 3.47
N ASN A 88 -14.05 -12.64 4.05
CA ASN A 88 -15.24 -13.38 4.47
C ASN A 88 -16.12 -13.80 3.26
N GLN A 89 -17.30 -14.37 3.52
CA GLN A 89 -18.23 -14.81 2.47
C GLN A 89 -18.71 -13.69 1.54
N ASP A 90 -18.69 -12.45 2.02
CA ASP A 90 -19.07 -11.25 1.26
C ASP A 90 -17.85 -10.59 0.59
N GLY A 91 -16.67 -11.21 0.64
CA GLY A 91 -15.45 -10.70 0.04
C GLY A 91 -14.82 -9.53 0.83
N ILE A 92 -15.18 -9.37 2.11
CA ILE A 92 -14.77 -8.24 2.95
C ILE A 92 -13.58 -8.63 3.83
N VAL A 93 -12.61 -7.73 3.93
CA VAL A 93 -11.56 -7.69 4.95
C VAL A 93 -11.62 -6.32 5.64
N GLU A 94 -11.28 -6.29 6.92
CA GLU A 94 -11.23 -5.06 7.70
C GLU A 94 -9.87 -4.92 8.36
N PHE A 95 -9.31 -3.70 8.30
CA PHE A 95 -8.06 -3.34 8.94
C PHE A 95 -8.27 -2.09 9.78
N THR A 96 -7.83 -2.14 11.03
CA THR A 96 -7.67 -0.94 11.86
C THR A 96 -6.22 -0.51 11.79
N THR A 97 -5.97 0.69 11.24
CA THR A 97 -4.63 1.26 11.13
C THR A 97 -4.68 2.79 11.27
N ILE A 98 -3.51 3.43 11.25
CA ILE A 98 -3.40 4.89 11.22
C ILE A 98 -3.47 5.42 9.78
N TRP A 99 -3.68 6.74 9.63
CA TRP A 99 -3.40 7.40 8.36
C TRP A 99 -1.88 7.31 8.06
N PRO A 100 -1.43 6.84 6.90
CA PRO A 100 -0.01 6.78 6.60
C PRO A 100 0.60 8.18 6.48
N GLY A 101 1.89 8.27 6.78
CA GLY A 101 2.69 9.45 6.44
C GLY A 101 3.00 9.51 4.94
N TRP A 102 4.07 10.24 4.61
CA TRP A 102 4.57 10.41 3.26
C TRP A 102 6.09 10.23 3.24
N TYR A 103 6.65 9.93 2.07
CA TYR A 103 8.10 9.96 1.84
C TYR A 103 8.37 10.63 0.49
N SER A 104 9.57 11.16 0.31
CA SER A 104 9.91 11.96 -0.87
C SER A 104 9.65 11.21 -2.18
N GLY A 105 9.04 11.92 -3.14
CA GLY A 105 8.76 11.42 -4.48
C GLY A 105 7.48 10.60 -4.63
N ARG A 106 6.68 10.41 -3.56
CA ARG A 106 5.42 9.65 -3.61
C ARG A 106 4.31 10.34 -2.82
N THR A 107 3.06 10.22 -3.29
CA THR A 107 1.88 10.69 -2.54
C THR A 107 1.59 9.78 -1.34
N VAL A 108 0.60 10.11 -0.51
CA VAL A 108 0.17 9.31 0.64
C VAL A 108 -0.52 8.03 0.15
N HIS A 109 -0.05 6.86 0.62
CA HIS A 109 -0.57 5.58 0.16
C HIS A 109 -0.48 4.44 1.17
N VAL A 110 -1.35 3.46 1.00
CA VAL A 110 -1.25 2.11 1.56
C VAL A 110 -1.03 1.12 0.42
N HIS A 111 -0.04 0.26 0.53
CA HIS A 111 0.10 -0.85 -0.41
C HIS A 111 -0.90 -1.95 -0.10
N ALA A 112 -1.35 -2.63 -1.15
CA ALA A 112 -2.15 -3.82 -1.02
C ALA A 112 -1.66 -4.92 -1.98
N MET A 113 -1.68 -6.16 -1.49
CA MET A 113 -1.46 -7.35 -2.29
C MET A 113 -2.60 -8.33 -2.04
N VAL A 114 -3.03 -9.04 -3.08
CA VAL A 114 -4.09 -10.04 -3.01
C VAL A 114 -3.59 -11.36 -3.53
N HIS A 115 -3.81 -12.40 -2.73
CA HIS A 115 -3.61 -13.79 -3.12
C HIS A 115 -4.94 -14.52 -3.21
N ILE A 116 -5.11 -15.30 -4.27
CA ILE A 116 -6.26 -16.19 -4.47
C ILE A 116 -5.71 -17.59 -4.71
N GLY A 117 -6.00 -18.51 -3.79
CA GLY A 117 -5.26 -19.77 -3.72
C GLY A 117 -3.78 -19.50 -3.43
N ASP A 118 -2.89 -20.15 -4.17
CA ASP A 118 -1.44 -20.01 -4.04
C ASP A 118 -0.85 -18.91 -4.96
N GLU A 119 -1.69 -18.14 -5.65
CA GLU A 119 -1.25 -17.15 -6.62
C GLU A 119 -1.37 -15.72 -6.12
N ARG A 120 -0.33 -14.91 -6.37
CA ARG A 120 -0.41 -13.45 -6.28
C ARG A 120 -1.21 -12.91 -7.48
N THR A 121 -2.43 -12.44 -7.24
CA THR A 121 -3.38 -12.03 -8.29
C THR A 121 -3.37 -10.51 -8.51
N LEU A 122 -3.12 -9.72 -7.47
CA LEU A 122 -3.10 -8.27 -7.56
C LEU A 122 -2.02 -7.67 -6.66
N THR A 123 -1.24 -6.75 -7.20
CA THR A 123 -0.38 -5.83 -6.43
C THR A 123 -0.81 -4.42 -6.80
N THR A 124 -1.25 -3.64 -5.82
CA THR A 124 -1.82 -2.31 -6.04
C THR A 124 -1.54 -1.37 -4.87
N GLN A 125 -2.06 -0.16 -4.95
CA GLN A 125 -1.97 0.87 -3.93
C GLN A 125 -3.33 1.53 -3.73
N VAL A 126 -3.57 1.97 -2.50
CA VAL A 126 -4.72 2.75 -2.07
C VAL A 126 -4.21 4.15 -1.74
N MET A 127 -4.85 5.15 -2.32
CA MET A 127 -4.48 6.56 -2.23
C MET A 127 -5.56 7.34 -1.49
N MET A 128 -5.20 8.48 -0.91
CA MET A 128 -6.10 9.27 -0.08
C MET A 128 -6.38 10.63 -0.70
N ASP A 129 -7.58 11.15 -0.47
CA ASP A 129 -7.96 12.48 -0.94
C ASP A 129 -7.06 13.57 -0.36
N GLU A 130 -6.66 14.51 -1.22
CA GLU A 130 -5.66 15.50 -0.83
C GLU A 130 -6.17 16.51 0.19
N SER A 131 -7.47 16.81 0.19
CA SER A 131 -8.06 17.66 1.22
C SER A 131 -8.03 16.98 2.58
N LEU A 132 -8.24 15.66 2.63
CA LEU A 132 -8.13 14.87 3.86
C LEU A 132 -6.67 14.72 4.30
N ASN A 133 -5.73 14.49 3.38
CA ASN A 133 -4.30 14.48 3.70
C ASN A 133 -3.88 15.78 4.38
N SER A 134 -4.30 16.93 3.82
CA SER A 134 -4.02 18.25 4.39
C SER A 134 -4.60 18.42 5.79
N ALA A 135 -5.84 17.96 6.03
CA ALA A 135 -6.49 18.04 7.33
C ALA A 135 -5.82 17.15 8.40
N VAL A 136 -5.39 15.96 8.02
CA VAL A 136 -4.66 15.03 8.92
C VAL A 136 -3.27 15.56 9.24
N PHE A 137 -2.54 16.06 8.22
CA PHE A 137 -1.16 16.53 8.38
C PHE A 137 -1.04 17.85 9.15
N ALA A 138 -2.14 18.58 9.33
CA ALA A 138 -2.21 19.72 10.24
C ALA A 138 -2.19 19.34 11.73
N LYS A 139 -2.35 18.06 12.08
CA LYS A 139 -2.48 17.56 13.47
C LYS A 139 -1.23 16.78 13.91
N THR A 140 -0.93 16.79 15.20
CA THR A 140 0.10 15.91 15.80
C THR A 140 -0.32 14.45 15.67
N PRO A 141 0.59 13.50 15.38
CA PRO A 141 2.04 13.69 15.22
C PRO A 141 2.50 14.13 13.82
N TYR A 142 1.62 14.07 12.81
CA TYR A 142 1.98 14.35 11.41
C TYR A 142 2.51 15.75 11.16
N SER A 143 2.03 16.75 11.90
CA SER A 143 2.48 18.14 11.81
C SER A 143 3.97 18.34 12.10
N THR A 144 4.64 17.35 12.71
CA THR A 144 6.09 17.35 12.93
C THR A 144 6.89 16.93 11.69
N HIS A 145 6.24 16.31 10.70
CA HIS A 145 6.85 15.86 9.45
C HIS A 145 6.46 16.79 8.29
N SER A 146 7.26 17.84 8.10
CA SER A 146 7.02 18.90 7.10
C SER A 146 7.81 18.70 5.81
N GLY A 147 7.39 19.37 4.74
CA GLY A 147 8.15 19.42 3.48
C GLY A 147 7.75 18.37 2.45
N ARG A 148 6.51 17.85 2.53
CA ARG A 148 5.96 16.95 1.51
C ARG A 148 6.10 17.56 0.13
N ASP A 149 6.72 16.81 -0.78
CA ASP A 149 7.08 17.25 -2.13
C ASP A 149 6.15 16.72 -3.24
N THR A 150 5.35 15.70 -2.92
CA THR A 150 4.57 14.95 -3.91
C THR A 150 3.11 14.78 -3.46
N PHE A 151 2.19 15.21 -4.32
CA PHE A 151 0.74 15.14 -4.16
C PHE A 151 0.15 14.18 -5.19
N ASN A 152 -1.16 13.87 -5.09
CA ASN A 152 -1.80 12.89 -5.99
C ASN A 152 -1.61 13.22 -7.48
N ASP A 153 -1.72 14.49 -7.87
CA ASP A 153 -1.54 14.94 -9.26
C ASP A 153 -0.08 14.95 -9.74
N GLY A 154 0.88 14.88 -8.81
CA GLY A 154 2.32 14.82 -9.08
C GLY A 154 2.94 13.42 -8.97
N ASP A 155 2.20 12.43 -8.45
CA ASP A 155 2.68 11.04 -8.35
C ASP A 155 2.36 10.27 -9.64
N GLY A 156 3.39 9.78 -10.32
CA GLY A 156 3.26 9.04 -11.59
C GLY A 156 2.53 7.69 -11.48
N ILE A 157 2.28 7.18 -10.27
CA ILE A 157 1.53 5.95 -10.03
C ILE A 157 0.04 6.23 -9.77
N TYR A 158 -0.32 7.45 -9.38
CA TYR A 158 -1.69 7.78 -8.99
C TYR A 158 -2.68 7.53 -10.13
N GLN A 159 -3.79 6.88 -9.79
CA GLN A 159 -4.97 6.78 -10.63
C GLN A 159 -6.22 7.10 -9.79
N PRO A 160 -7.23 7.77 -10.37
CA PRO A 160 -8.47 8.06 -9.63
C PRO A 160 -9.17 6.82 -9.05
N SER A 161 -9.01 5.65 -9.68
CA SER A 161 -9.53 4.36 -9.21
C SER A 161 -8.88 3.85 -7.93
N MET A 162 -7.71 4.38 -7.54
CA MET A 162 -7.01 4.02 -6.31
C MET A 162 -7.49 4.82 -5.10
N LEU A 163 -8.37 5.81 -5.29
CA LEU A 163 -8.79 6.72 -4.23
C LEU A 163 -9.74 6.02 -3.24
N LEU A 164 -9.34 5.97 -1.97
CA LEU A 164 -10.15 5.47 -0.88
C LEU A 164 -11.36 6.38 -0.68
N LYS A 165 -12.56 5.80 -0.63
CA LYS A 165 -13.75 6.55 -0.22
C LYS A 165 -13.77 6.64 1.31
N VAL A 166 -13.66 7.85 1.83
CA VAL A 166 -13.51 8.09 3.27
C VAL A 166 -14.69 8.90 3.82
N THR A 167 -15.14 8.55 5.02
CA THR A 167 -16.01 9.36 5.86
C THR A 167 -15.40 9.52 7.25
N GLU A 168 -15.66 10.63 7.93
CA GLU A 168 -15.31 10.77 9.34
C GLU A 168 -16.10 9.76 10.19
N ASP A 169 -15.44 9.17 11.18
CA ASP A 169 -16.06 8.24 12.12
C ASP A 169 -15.42 8.42 13.50
N GLY A 170 -16.17 9.04 14.43
CA GLY A 170 -15.67 9.38 15.76
C GLY A 170 -14.45 10.31 15.72
N ASP A 171 -13.35 9.87 16.32
CA ASP A 171 -12.05 10.55 16.31
C ASP A 171 -11.12 10.09 15.18
N GLY A 172 -11.63 9.25 14.26
CA GLY A 172 -10.90 8.72 13.12
C GLY A 172 -11.71 8.77 11.83
N TYR A 173 -11.47 7.76 10.98
CA TYR A 173 -12.03 7.68 9.64
C TYR A 173 -12.44 6.25 9.32
N LEU A 174 -13.56 6.11 8.60
CA LEU A 174 -13.93 4.87 7.92
C LEU A 174 -13.60 5.02 6.44
N GLY A 175 -12.76 4.12 5.92
CA GLY A 175 -12.37 4.08 4.52
C GLY A 175 -12.85 2.79 3.85
N VAL A 176 -13.37 2.90 2.61
CA VAL A 176 -13.81 1.75 1.82
C VAL A 176 -13.29 1.87 0.39
N ILE A 177 -12.70 0.78 -0.10
CA ILE A 177 -12.32 0.62 -1.51
C ILE A 177 -12.60 -0.83 -1.95
N THR A 178 -13.03 -1.00 -3.19
CA THR A 178 -13.24 -2.32 -3.78
C THR A 178 -12.07 -2.65 -4.69
N PHE A 179 -11.37 -3.73 -4.38
CA PHE A 179 -10.46 -4.37 -5.33
C PHE A 179 -11.23 -5.39 -6.17
N ALA A 180 -11.03 -5.31 -7.47
CA ALA A 180 -11.48 -6.29 -8.45
C ALA A 180 -10.27 -7.06 -8.97
N ALA A 181 -10.35 -8.39 -8.96
CA ALA A 181 -9.30 -9.27 -9.44
C ALA A 181 -9.90 -10.37 -10.32
N ASP A 182 -9.12 -10.85 -11.28
CA ASP A 182 -9.46 -12.01 -12.11
C ASP A 182 -8.89 -13.28 -11.43
N PRO A 183 -9.73 -14.11 -10.78
CA PRO A 183 -9.26 -15.29 -10.06
C PRO A 183 -8.89 -16.47 -10.98
N ASP A 184 -9.35 -16.50 -12.22
CA ASP A 184 -9.13 -17.63 -13.14
C ASP A 184 -8.17 -17.30 -14.29
N LYS A 185 -7.76 -16.02 -14.40
CA LYS A 185 -6.81 -15.49 -15.39
C LYS A 185 -7.21 -15.85 -16.83
N ASN A 186 -8.49 -16.09 -17.06
CA ASN A 186 -8.96 -16.52 -18.37
C ASN A 186 -8.99 -15.34 -19.36
N GLY A 187 -8.92 -14.10 -18.84
CA GLY A 187 -8.75 -12.88 -19.62
C GLY A 187 -9.90 -12.57 -20.57
N LYS A 188 -11.14 -12.92 -20.23
CA LYS A 188 -12.32 -12.69 -21.07
C LYS A 188 -13.17 -11.50 -20.67
#